data_AF-A0A8T4LG23-F1
#
_entry.id   AF-A0A8T4LG23-F1
#
_cell.length_a   1.000
_cell.length_b   1.000
_cell.length_c   1.000
_cell.angle_alpha   90.00
_cell.angle_beta   90.00
_cell.angle_gamma   90.00
#
_symmetry.space_group_name_H-M   'P 1'
#
loop_
_entity.id
_entity.type
_entity.pdbx_description
1 polymer ?
#
loop_
_entity_poly.entity_id
_entity_poly.type
_entity_poly.pdbx_seq_one_letter_code
_entity_poly.pdbx_strand_id
1 'polypeptide(L)'
;MAKEIWEIWIENEKRRQKDFEKYLKSKKIKPELELKELIEGHINKADHNLKFVKKTLELKEFNDWAIVSAYYSIYHASLALCALKGYSTKDHLATLLILIKEFYKKQLDKEEIEMVSKTTIEKGEVLYYIEAKSKRTKASYSTKILFDEKEAEILQKKAIGFVNKVKEIIDSNF
;
A
#
# COMPACT_ATOMS: atom_id res chain seq x y z
N MET A 1 -20.17 4.08 13.23
CA MET A 1 -18.70 3.86 13.38
C MET A 1 -18.01 5.21 13.44
N ALA A 2 -16.93 5.34 14.21
CA ALA A 2 -16.08 6.52 14.13
C ALA A 2 -15.42 6.55 12.73
N LYS A 3 -15.35 7.73 12.10
CA LYS A 3 -14.69 7.89 10.79
C LYS A 3 -13.22 7.53 10.90
N GLU A 4 -12.71 6.80 9.92
CA GLU A 4 -11.28 6.54 9.81
C GLU A 4 -10.53 7.84 9.47
N ILE A 5 -9.25 7.94 9.86
CA ILE A 5 -8.50 9.20 9.73
C ILE A 5 -8.40 9.70 8.28
N TRP A 6 -8.37 8.78 7.30
CA TRP A 6 -8.29 9.14 5.89
C TRP A 6 -9.58 9.74 5.35
N GLU A 7 -10.75 9.30 5.85
CA GLU A 7 -12.04 9.90 5.53
C GLU A 7 -12.08 11.36 6.02
N ILE A 8 -11.55 11.60 7.23
CA ILE A 8 -11.43 12.95 7.79
C ILE A 8 -10.51 13.81 6.91
N TRP A 9 -9.39 13.28 6.42
CA TRP A 9 -8.49 14.03 5.53
C TRP A 9 -9.10 14.35 4.16
N ILE A 10 -9.99 13.50 3.64
CA ILE A 10 -10.75 13.77 2.42
C ILE A 10 -11.72 14.94 2.63
N GLU A 11 -12.45 14.94 3.75
CA GLU A 11 -13.53 15.90 4.01
C GLU A 11 -13.03 17.25 4.57
N ASN A 12 -11.91 17.24 5.30
CA ASN A 12 -11.44 18.40 6.05
C ASN A 12 -10.00 18.78 5.65
N GLU A 13 -9.91 19.73 4.70
CA GLU A 13 -8.65 20.26 4.21
C GLU A 13 -7.79 20.91 5.29
N LYS A 14 -8.40 21.69 6.21
CA LYS A 14 -7.66 22.32 7.32
C LYS A 14 -7.01 21.26 8.20
N ARG A 15 -7.72 20.17 8.49
CA ARG A 15 -7.18 19.06 9.29
C ARG A 15 -6.07 18.32 8.53
N ARG A 16 -6.28 18.01 7.25
CA ARG A 16 -5.29 17.39 6.36
C ARG A 16 -3.99 18.19 6.33
N GLN A 17 -4.09 19.50 6.10
CA GLN A 17 -2.92 20.38 6.03
C GLN A 17 -2.17 20.46 7.37
N LYS A 18 -2.89 20.57 8.50
CA LYS A 18 -2.30 20.55 9.84
C LYS A 18 -1.55 19.25 10.13
N ASP A 19 -2.13 18.10 9.78
CA ASP A 19 -1.49 16.80 9.99
C ASP A 19 -0.27 16.62 9.08
N PHE A 20 -0.34 17.13 7.84
CA PHE A 20 0.78 17.11 6.89
C PHE A 20 1.99 17.89 7.43
N GLU A 21 1.76 19.11 7.91
CA GLU A 21 2.80 19.92 8.55
C GLU A 21 3.37 19.25 9.81
N LYS A 22 2.51 18.61 10.61
CA LYS A 22 2.96 17.83 11.77
C LYS A 22 3.87 16.67 11.33
N TYR A 23 3.53 15.99 10.25
CA TYR A 23 4.32 14.86 9.74
C TYR A 23 5.65 15.29 9.14
N LEU A 24 5.72 16.46 8.51
CA LEU A 24 6.99 17.10 8.13
C LEU A 24 7.85 17.43 9.34
N LYS A 25 7.28 18.13 10.34
CA LYS A 25 8.00 18.51 11.58
C LYS A 25 8.55 17.31 12.35
N SER A 26 7.78 16.21 12.39
CA SER A 26 8.17 14.96 13.05
C SER A 26 9.02 14.03 12.17
N LYS A 27 9.39 14.46 10.95
CA LYS A 27 10.21 13.71 9.98
C LYS A 27 9.60 12.36 9.56
N LYS A 28 8.28 12.20 9.70
CA LYS A 28 7.52 11.07 9.12
C LYS A 28 7.42 11.22 7.60
N ILE A 29 7.30 12.46 7.12
CA ILE A 29 7.46 12.85 5.72
C ILE A 29 8.77 13.62 5.64
N LYS A 30 9.59 13.30 4.63
CA LYS A 30 10.85 13.99 4.36
C LYS A 30 10.82 14.55 2.94
N PRO A 31 11.22 15.80 2.71
CA PRO A 31 11.50 16.30 1.37
C PRO A 31 12.63 15.49 0.74
N GLU A 32 12.52 15.19 -0.54
CA GLU A 32 13.50 14.44 -1.32
C GLU A 32 13.96 15.24 -2.54
N LEU A 33 15.23 15.08 -2.92
CA LEU A 33 15.80 15.77 -4.09
C LEU A 33 16.10 14.80 -5.24
N GLU A 34 16.45 13.54 -4.94
CA GLU A 34 16.78 12.51 -5.93
C GLU A 34 15.51 11.75 -6.36
N LEU A 35 14.66 12.44 -7.14
CA LEU A 35 13.30 11.96 -7.41
C LEU A 35 13.28 10.76 -8.37
N LYS A 36 14.04 10.83 -9.47
CA LYS A 36 13.93 9.85 -10.56
C LYS A 36 14.33 8.45 -10.14
N GLU A 37 15.51 8.30 -9.55
CA GLU A 37 16.01 6.99 -9.09
C GLU A 37 15.13 6.39 -7.99
N LEU A 38 14.58 7.23 -7.10
CA LEU A 38 13.67 6.78 -6.05
C LEU A 38 12.33 6.28 -6.62
N ILE A 39 11.76 7.02 -7.58
CA ILE A 39 10.54 6.62 -8.29
C ILE A 39 10.77 5.28 -9.00
N GLU A 40 11.82 5.17 -9.81
CA GLU A 40 12.17 3.96 -10.54
C GLU A 40 12.41 2.78 -9.59
N GLY A 41 13.14 3.00 -8.50
CA GLY A 41 13.40 1.99 -7.48
C GLY A 41 12.13 1.44 -6.83
N HIS A 42 11.14 2.31 -6.57
CA HIS A 42 9.85 1.90 -6.03
C HIS A 42 8.99 1.14 -7.05
N ILE A 43 8.95 1.59 -8.31
CA ILE A 43 8.23 0.87 -9.38
C ILE A 43 8.84 -0.51 -9.63
N ASN A 44 10.17 -0.60 -9.69
CA ASN A 44 10.88 -1.88 -9.83
C ASN A 44 10.55 -2.85 -8.69
N LYS A 45 10.46 -2.35 -7.45
CA LYS A 45 10.03 -3.17 -6.30
C LYS A 45 8.57 -3.59 -6.39
N ALA A 46 7.68 -2.72 -6.87
CA ALA A 46 6.28 -3.07 -7.07
C ALA A 46 6.14 -4.20 -8.10
N ASP A 47 6.82 -4.08 -9.24
CA ASP A 47 6.83 -5.11 -10.30
C ASP A 47 7.47 -6.42 -9.84
N HIS A 48 8.55 -6.34 -9.07
CA HIS A 48 9.19 -7.52 -8.49
C HIS A 48 8.21 -8.30 -7.58
N ASN A 49 7.49 -7.58 -6.71
CA ASN A 49 6.49 -8.21 -5.85
C ASN A 49 5.33 -8.79 -6.67
N LEU A 50 4.83 -8.11 -7.73
CA LEU A 50 3.79 -8.68 -8.60
C LEU A 50 4.25 -9.95 -9.34
N LYS A 51 5.51 -10.01 -9.78
CA LYS A 51 6.08 -11.25 -10.34
C LYS A 51 6.08 -12.38 -9.32
N PHE A 52 6.37 -12.08 -8.05
CA PHE A 52 6.29 -13.05 -6.97
C PHE A 52 4.83 -13.48 -6.73
N VAL A 53 3.88 -12.54 -6.63
CA VAL A 53 2.44 -12.85 -6.48
C VAL A 53 1.98 -13.85 -7.54
N LYS A 54 2.32 -13.60 -8.81
CA LYS A 54 1.96 -14.50 -9.92
C LYS A 54 2.49 -15.91 -9.72
N LYS A 55 3.81 -16.04 -9.48
CA LYS A 55 4.44 -17.35 -9.27
C LYS A 55 3.89 -18.09 -8.05
N THR A 56 3.59 -17.35 -6.98
CA THR A 56 3.08 -17.91 -5.74
C THR A 56 1.64 -18.43 -5.90
N LEU A 57 0.79 -17.73 -6.66
CA LEU A 57 -0.55 -18.21 -7.00
C LEU A 57 -0.54 -19.46 -7.89
N GLU A 58 0.42 -19.57 -8.81
CA GLU A 58 0.60 -20.76 -9.65
C GLU A 58 0.88 -22.03 -8.81
N LEU A 59 1.45 -21.88 -7.60
CA LEU A 59 1.71 -22.98 -6.67
C LEU A 59 0.46 -23.41 -5.87
N LYS A 60 -0.60 -22.58 -5.83
CA LYS A 60 -1.89 -22.82 -5.13
C LYS A 60 -1.85 -23.10 -3.62
N GLU A 61 -0.66 -23.16 -3.02
CA GLU A 61 -0.47 -23.48 -1.61
C GLU A 61 -0.21 -22.24 -0.74
N PHE A 62 0.37 -21.19 -1.33
CA PHE A 62 0.98 -20.07 -0.59
C PHE A 62 0.19 -18.76 -0.77
N ASN A 63 -1.14 -18.83 -0.72
CA ASN A 63 -2.03 -17.69 -0.96
C ASN A 63 -1.80 -16.54 0.02
N ASP A 64 -1.42 -16.84 1.26
CA ASP A 64 -1.00 -15.86 2.28
C ASP A 64 0.19 -15.02 1.81
N TRP A 65 1.21 -15.67 1.25
CA TRP A 65 2.38 -14.99 0.70
C TRP A 65 2.07 -14.19 -0.55
N ALA A 66 1.14 -14.66 -1.39
CA ALA A 66 0.64 -13.91 -2.53
C ALA A 66 -0.07 -12.63 -2.07
N ILE A 67 -0.93 -12.71 -1.05
CA ILE A 67 -1.64 -11.56 -0.48
C ILE A 67 -0.65 -10.52 0.09
N VAL A 68 0.29 -10.95 0.93
CA VAL A 68 1.31 -10.06 1.51
C VAL A 68 2.10 -9.35 0.43
N SER A 69 2.47 -10.06 -0.63
CA SER A 69 3.27 -9.50 -1.72
C SER A 69 2.46 -8.53 -2.59
N ALA A 70 1.16 -8.77 -2.77
CA ALA A 70 0.28 -7.83 -3.45
C ALA A 70 0.14 -6.51 -2.65
N TYR A 71 0.04 -6.57 -1.31
CA TYR A 71 0.07 -5.38 -0.47
C TYR A 71 1.39 -4.62 -0.57
N TYR A 72 2.53 -5.31 -0.61
CA TYR A 72 3.82 -4.65 -0.83
C TYR A 72 3.93 -4.01 -2.22
N SER A 73 3.29 -4.60 -3.23
CA SER A 73 3.23 -4.00 -4.58
C SER A 73 2.48 -2.66 -4.56
N ILE A 74 1.29 -2.63 -3.94
CA ILE A 74 0.47 -1.42 -3.77
C ILE A 74 1.20 -0.36 -2.93
N TYR A 75 1.87 -0.79 -1.86
CA TYR A 75 2.62 0.11 -1.00
C TYR A 75 3.81 0.75 -1.75
N HIS A 76 4.58 -0.04 -2.50
CA HIS A 76 5.68 0.52 -3.28
C HIS A 76 5.21 1.44 -4.41
N ALA A 77 4.11 1.12 -5.09
CA ALA A 77 3.52 2.04 -6.06
C ALA A 77 3.06 3.36 -5.40
N SER A 78 2.47 3.29 -4.20
CA SER A 78 2.12 4.47 -3.39
C SER A 78 3.34 5.32 -3.01
N LEU A 79 4.47 4.68 -2.68
CA LEU A 79 5.71 5.39 -2.40
C LEU A 79 6.32 6.05 -3.65
N ALA A 80 6.17 5.45 -4.83
CA ALA A 80 6.58 6.07 -6.08
C ALA A 80 5.81 7.38 -6.34
N LEU A 81 4.50 7.41 -6.06
CA LEU A 81 3.72 8.65 -6.13
C LEU A 81 4.14 9.69 -5.09
N CYS A 82 4.53 9.27 -3.88
CA CYS A 82 5.09 10.19 -2.89
C CYS A 82 6.39 10.82 -3.40
N ALA A 83 7.28 10.01 -3.97
CA ALA A 83 8.54 10.46 -4.54
C ALA A 83 8.33 11.40 -5.74
N LEU A 84 7.32 11.13 -6.59
CA LEU A 84 6.91 12.03 -7.68
C LEU A 84 6.55 13.45 -7.20
N LYS A 85 6.11 13.60 -5.95
CA LYS A 85 5.80 14.90 -5.34
C LYS A 85 6.92 15.44 -4.45
N GLY A 86 8.11 14.87 -4.52
CA GLY A 86 9.26 15.33 -3.77
C GLY A 86 9.28 14.88 -2.32
N TYR A 87 8.62 13.76 -1.99
CA TYR A 87 8.55 13.27 -0.61
C TYR A 87 8.99 11.81 -0.48
N SER A 88 9.68 11.49 0.61
CA SER A 88 9.95 10.12 1.06
C SER A 88 9.34 9.87 2.44
N THR A 89 8.88 8.63 2.66
CA THR A 89 8.25 8.20 3.91
C THR A 89 8.41 6.69 4.12
N LYS A 90 8.39 6.26 5.38
CA LYS A 90 8.30 4.85 5.80
C LYS A 90 7.03 4.58 6.61
N ASP A 91 6.18 5.58 6.78
CA ASP A 91 4.96 5.53 7.59
C ASP A 91 3.75 5.40 6.65
N HIS A 92 2.91 4.40 6.89
CA HIS A 92 1.75 4.09 6.07
C HIS A 92 0.71 5.22 6.06
N LEU A 93 0.46 5.83 7.22
CA LEU A 93 -0.47 6.96 7.33
C LEU A 93 0.09 8.20 6.64
N ALA A 94 1.41 8.43 6.72
CA ALA A 94 2.07 9.51 5.99
C ALA A 94 1.98 9.30 4.47
N THR A 95 2.13 8.06 4.01
CA THR A 95 1.94 7.68 2.60
C THR A 95 0.53 8.06 2.15
N LEU A 96 -0.49 7.59 2.88
CA LEU A 96 -1.89 7.88 2.58
C LEU A 96 -2.22 9.38 2.59
N LEU A 97 -1.66 10.12 3.56
CA LEU A 97 -1.82 11.56 3.68
C LEU A 97 -1.25 12.31 2.46
N ILE A 98 -0.07 11.92 1.98
CA ILE A 98 0.52 12.48 0.75
C ILE A 98 -0.39 12.19 -0.45
N LEU A 99 -0.85 10.94 -0.61
CA LEU A 99 -1.72 10.55 -1.72
C LEU A 99 -3.02 11.38 -1.75
N ILE A 100 -3.68 11.54 -0.60
CA ILE A 100 -4.91 12.34 -0.50
C ILE A 100 -4.62 13.81 -0.79
N LYS A 101 -3.53 14.37 -0.26
CA LYS A 101 -3.19 15.78 -0.46
C LYS A 101 -2.88 16.08 -1.93
N GLU A 102 -2.15 15.19 -2.60
CA GLU A 102 -1.55 15.50 -3.90
C GLU A 102 -2.35 14.96 -5.09
N PHE A 103 -3.00 13.79 -4.96
CA PHE A 103 -3.55 13.03 -6.10
C PHE A 103 -5.08 12.80 -6.04
N TYR A 104 -5.69 12.81 -4.86
CA TYR A 104 -7.13 12.57 -4.73
C TYR A 104 -7.95 13.62 -5.50
N LYS A 105 -8.97 13.16 -6.24
CA LYS A 105 -9.81 13.92 -7.20
C LYS A 105 -9.09 14.48 -8.43
N LYS A 106 -7.76 14.32 -8.54
CA LYS A 106 -7.01 14.68 -9.75
C LYS A 106 -6.72 13.45 -10.60
N GLN A 107 -6.16 12.44 -9.95
CA GLN A 107 -5.64 11.23 -10.57
C GLN A 107 -6.06 9.97 -9.81
N LEU A 108 -6.36 10.07 -8.51
CA LEU A 108 -6.89 8.97 -7.71
C LEU A 108 -8.32 9.24 -7.24
N ASP A 109 -9.16 8.20 -7.25
CA ASP A 109 -10.53 8.23 -6.74
C ASP A 109 -10.62 7.78 -5.27
N LYS A 110 -11.84 7.69 -4.73
CA LYS A 110 -12.04 7.34 -3.32
C LYS A 110 -11.76 5.85 -3.09
N GLU A 111 -12.17 5.01 -4.02
CA GLU A 111 -12.01 3.56 -3.99
C GLU A 111 -10.54 3.16 -3.93
N GLU A 112 -9.68 3.88 -4.66
CA GLU A 112 -8.22 3.68 -4.64
C GLU A 112 -7.60 4.14 -3.32
N ILE A 113 -8.02 5.27 -2.78
CA ILE A 113 -7.57 5.74 -1.46
C ILE A 113 -7.99 4.75 -0.37
N GLU A 114 -9.22 4.26 -0.42
CA GLU A 114 -9.74 3.24 0.51
C GLU A 114 -9.02 1.90 0.35
N MET A 115 -8.68 1.50 -0.87
CA MET A 115 -7.88 0.31 -1.10
C MET A 115 -6.51 0.44 -0.43
N VAL A 116 -5.79 1.55 -0.66
CA VAL A 116 -4.48 1.79 -0.03
C VAL A 116 -4.59 1.82 1.50
N SER A 117 -5.64 2.42 2.07
CA SER A 117 -5.85 2.45 3.53
C SER A 117 -6.01 1.04 4.11
N LYS A 118 -6.84 0.19 3.48
CA LYS A 118 -7.09 -1.19 3.91
C LYS A 118 -5.87 -2.09 3.81
N THR A 119 -5.04 -1.92 2.77
CA THR A 119 -3.82 -2.74 2.61
C THR A 119 -2.88 -2.69 3.81
N THR A 120 -2.88 -1.59 4.57
CA THR A 120 -2.05 -1.45 5.77
C THR A 120 -2.56 -2.33 6.92
N ILE A 121 -3.88 -2.37 7.11
CA ILE A 121 -4.53 -3.12 8.18
C ILE A 121 -4.47 -4.61 7.87
N GLU A 122 -4.93 -5.00 6.68
CA GLU A 122 -5.03 -6.41 6.26
C GLU A 122 -3.65 -7.08 6.22
N LYS A 123 -2.60 -6.36 5.76
CA LYS A 123 -1.22 -6.85 5.83
C LYS A 123 -0.80 -7.19 7.26
N GLY A 124 -1.14 -6.35 8.23
CA GLY A 124 -0.81 -6.57 9.64
C GLY A 124 -1.46 -7.85 10.18
N GLU A 125 -2.71 -8.09 9.82
CA GLU A 125 -3.45 -9.30 10.21
C GLU A 125 -2.86 -10.57 9.59
N VAL A 126 -2.52 -10.52 8.29
CA VAL A 126 -1.89 -11.67 7.60
C VAL A 126 -0.52 -11.98 8.22
N LEU A 127 0.31 -10.97 8.48
CA LEU A 127 1.63 -11.18 9.08
C LEU A 127 1.53 -11.72 10.51
N TYR A 128 0.62 -11.18 11.32
CA TYR A 128 0.34 -11.69 12.66
C TYR A 128 -0.06 -13.16 12.63
N TYR A 129 -0.92 -13.55 11.69
CA TYR A 129 -1.33 -14.93 11.51
C TYR A 129 -0.16 -15.85 11.11
N ILE A 130 0.68 -15.43 10.15
CA ILE A 130 1.89 -16.18 9.75
C ILE A 130 2.83 -16.38 10.95
N GLU A 131 3.05 -15.32 11.74
CA GLU A 131 3.89 -15.39 12.93
C GLU A 131 3.32 -16.35 13.98
N ALA A 132 2.00 -16.29 14.25
CA ALA A 132 1.32 -17.20 15.15
C ALA A 132 1.40 -18.66 14.68
N LYS A 133 1.30 -18.91 13.37
CA LYS A 133 1.49 -20.23 12.74
C LYS A 133 2.93 -20.73 12.88
N SER A 134 3.92 -19.84 12.75
CA SER A 134 5.34 -20.17 12.94
C SER A 134 5.68 -20.48 14.41
N LYS A 135 5.04 -19.82 15.38
CA LYS A 135 5.26 -20.01 16.82
C LYS A 135 4.44 -21.18 17.40
N ARG A 136 4.34 -22.29 16.65
CA ARG A 136 3.45 -23.43 16.90
C ARG A 136 3.82 -24.28 18.15
N THR A 137 3.84 -23.65 19.32
CA THR A 137 3.65 -24.31 20.62
C THR A 137 2.30 -23.91 21.26
N LYS A 138 1.50 -23.01 20.65
CA LYS A 138 0.19 -22.57 21.18
C LYS A 138 -1.00 -22.62 20.20
N ALA A 139 -0.87 -23.24 19.04
CA ALA A 139 -1.94 -23.27 18.02
C ALA A 139 -2.63 -24.65 17.94
N SER A 140 -3.29 -25.06 19.02
CA SER A 140 -4.12 -26.28 19.06
C SER A 140 -5.59 -26.04 18.68
N TYR A 141 -5.99 -24.83 18.23
CA TYR A 141 -7.41 -24.48 18.08
C TYR A 141 -7.81 -23.68 16.82
N SER A 142 -7.03 -23.69 15.73
CA SER A 142 -7.62 -23.28 14.44
C SER A 142 -7.01 -24.07 13.27
N THR A 143 -7.87 -24.82 12.58
CA THR A 143 -7.53 -25.73 11.48
C THR A 143 -7.87 -25.15 10.10
N LYS A 144 -8.21 -23.87 9.99
CA LYS A 144 -8.51 -23.27 8.68
C LYS A 144 -7.24 -22.69 8.04
N ILE A 145 -6.84 -23.25 6.90
CA ILE A 145 -6.09 -22.51 5.87
C ILE A 145 -7.07 -21.42 5.41
N LEU A 146 -6.85 -20.19 5.88
CA LEU A 146 -7.89 -19.14 5.97
C LEU A 146 -7.88 -18.13 4.81
N PHE A 147 -6.98 -18.26 3.84
CA PHE A 147 -6.91 -17.36 2.70
C PHE A 147 -7.29 -18.09 1.41
N ASP A 148 -8.42 -17.70 0.83
CA ASP A 148 -8.97 -18.28 -0.39
C ASP A 148 -8.11 -17.87 -1.60
N GLU A 149 -7.88 -18.81 -2.53
CA GLU A 149 -7.18 -18.57 -3.80
C GLU A 149 -7.87 -17.42 -4.54
N LYS A 150 -9.21 -17.39 -4.50
CA LYS A 150 -10.02 -16.33 -5.12
C LYS A 150 -9.74 -14.95 -4.54
N GLU A 151 -9.54 -14.84 -3.22
CA GLU A 151 -9.21 -13.56 -2.58
C GLU A 151 -7.84 -13.06 -3.03
N ALA A 152 -6.86 -13.96 -3.08
CA ALA A 152 -5.51 -13.65 -3.55
C ALA A 152 -5.50 -13.23 -5.04
N GLU A 153 -6.28 -13.90 -5.90
CA GLU A 153 -6.43 -13.52 -7.31
C GLU A 153 -7.12 -12.16 -7.49
N ILE A 154 -8.17 -11.87 -6.70
CA ILE A 154 -8.84 -10.56 -6.73
C ILE A 154 -7.86 -9.46 -6.32
N LEU A 155 -7.10 -9.68 -5.25
CA LEU A 155 -6.11 -8.72 -4.79
C LEU A 155 -4.96 -8.55 -5.79
N GLN A 156 -4.52 -9.62 -6.46
CA GLN A 156 -3.56 -9.54 -7.56
C GLN A 156 -4.06 -8.61 -8.67
N LYS A 157 -5.30 -8.78 -9.14
CA LYS A 157 -5.88 -7.93 -10.19
C LYS A 157 -5.95 -6.47 -9.78
N LYS A 158 -6.35 -6.20 -8.53
CA LYS A 158 -6.36 -4.84 -7.96
C LYS A 158 -4.95 -4.24 -7.89
N ALA A 159 -3.97 -5.01 -7.43
CA ALA A 159 -2.59 -4.56 -7.34
C ALA A 159 -1.99 -4.26 -8.72
N ILE A 160 -2.24 -5.10 -9.73
CA ILE A 160 -1.83 -4.84 -11.12
C ILE A 160 -2.48 -3.56 -11.65
N GLY A 161 -3.80 -3.41 -11.47
CA GLY A 161 -4.52 -2.22 -11.92
C GLY A 161 -3.97 -0.93 -11.30
N PHE A 162 -3.75 -0.93 -9.99
CA PHE A 162 -3.19 0.23 -9.30
C PHE A 162 -1.74 0.53 -9.72
N VAL A 163 -0.87 -0.49 -9.83
CA VAL A 163 0.51 -0.30 -10.28
C VAL A 163 0.57 0.27 -11.69
N ASN A 164 -0.27 -0.22 -12.62
CA ASN A 164 -0.33 0.30 -13.98
C ASN A 164 -0.80 1.76 -14.00
N LYS A 165 -1.84 2.10 -13.25
CA LYS A 165 -2.30 3.48 -13.12
C LYS A 165 -1.22 4.40 -12.55
N VAL A 166 -0.47 3.94 -11.54
CA VAL A 166 0.66 4.70 -10.99
C VAL A 166 1.73 4.96 -12.05
N LYS A 167 2.05 3.98 -12.91
CA LYS A 167 2.97 4.16 -14.04
C LYS A 167 2.44 5.21 -15.02
N GLU A 168 1.17 5.15 -15.39
CA GLU A 168 0.54 6.17 -16.26
C GLU A 168 0.61 7.58 -15.67
N ILE A 169 0.37 7.72 -14.36
CA ILE A 169 0.50 8.99 -13.64
C ILE A 169 1.95 9.50 -13.71
N ILE A 170 2.92 8.62 -13.48
CA ILE A 170 4.34 8.94 -13.54
C ILE A 170 4.72 9.39 -14.94
N ASP A 171 4.39 8.62 -15.96
CA ASP A 171 4.73 8.90 -17.37
C ASP A 171 4.10 10.23 -17.86
N SER A 172 2.93 10.60 -17.33
CA SER A 172 2.28 11.88 -17.66
C SER A 172 2.88 13.10 -16.95
N ASN A 173 3.81 12.91 -16.01
CA ASN A 173 4.47 13.98 -15.24
C ASN A 173 5.97 14.10 -15.56
N PHE A 174 6.46 13.35 -16.55
CA PHE A 174 7.80 13.43 -17.13
C PHE A 174 7.73 13.91 -18.58
#